data_AF-A0A291F4V1-F1
#
_entry.id   AF-A0A291F4V1-F1
#
_cell.length_a   1.000
_cell.length_b   1.000
_cell.length_c   1.000
_cell.angle_alpha   90.00
_cell.angle_beta   90.00
_cell.angle_gamma   90.00
#
_symmetry.space_group_name_H-M   'P 1'
#
loop_
_entity.id
_entity.type
_entity.pdbx_description
1 polymer ?
#
loop_
_entity_poly.entity_id
_entity_poly.type
_entity_poly.pdbx_seq_one_letter_code
_entity_poly.pdbx_strand_id
1 'polypeptide(L)'
;MTRIRRGYIARRRRIKKRLFVSSFRGGLSKCTRSITQQERRALASSHRDRDRQKINFRRLWITRINSVIREGWVSYSYSYSRLIHDLYKRQLLLNRKILAQIAIANKNCLYMISNEIIKEVNCKESAANKNCPYMISNEIIKEVNWKESAANKNCPYMISNEIIKEVNWKESAGVI
;
A
#
# COMPACT_ATOMS: atom_id res chain seq x y z
N MET A 1 1.92 -51.19 44.79
CA MET A 1 1.50 -50.09 43.90
C MET A 1 0.46 -50.59 42.91
N THR A 2 -0.57 -49.80 42.60
CA THR A 2 -1.65 -50.16 41.66
C THR A 2 -1.31 -49.80 40.21
N ARG A 3 -1.51 -50.75 39.27
CA ARG A 3 -1.25 -50.55 37.83
C ARG A 3 -2.35 -49.71 37.18
N ILE A 4 -2.04 -48.50 36.72
CA ILE A 4 -2.98 -47.63 36.01
C ILE A 4 -2.81 -47.78 34.49
N ARG A 5 -3.90 -48.10 33.77
CA ARG A 5 -3.89 -48.20 32.29
C ARG A 5 -4.03 -46.83 31.63
N ARG A 6 -3.41 -46.65 30.46
CA ARG A 6 -3.39 -45.37 29.71
C ARG A 6 -4.75 -44.97 29.10
N GLY A 7 -5.65 -45.93 28.91
CA GLY A 7 -7.03 -45.72 28.47
C GLY A 7 -7.21 -44.89 27.18
N TYR A 8 -8.33 -44.18 27.11
CA TYR A 8 -8.79 -43.40 25.95
C TYR A 8 -8.04 -42.07 25.73
N ILE A 9 -7.23 -41.62 26.70
CA ILE A 9 -6.46 -40.36 26.62
C ILE A 9 -5.52 -40.39 25.40
N ALA A 10 -4.84 -41.51 25.15
CA ALA A 10 -3.95 -41.67 24.01
C ALA A 10 -4.71 -41.68 22.66
N ARG A 11 -5.96 -42.14 22.63
CA ARG A 11 -6.82 -42.12 21.43
C ARG A 11 -7.29 -40.69 21.14
N ARG A 12 -7.76 -39.95 22.15
CA ARG A 12 -8.17 -38.54 22.02
C ARG A 12 -7.06 -37.66 21.44
N ARG A 13 -5.82 -37.79 21.94
CA ARG A 13 -4.66 -37.06 21.40
C ARG A 13 -4.40 -37.38 19.93
N ARG A 14 -4.48 -38.65 19.53
CA ARG A 14 -4.29 -39.07 18.12
C ARG A 14 -5.39 -38.54 17.19
N ILE A 15 -6.65 -38.55 17.64
CA ILE A 15 -7.77 -38.01 16.87
C ILE A 15 -7.59 -36.50 16.65
N LYS A 16 -7.25 -35.72 17.69
CA LYS A 16 -6.98 -34.28 17.56
C LYS A 16 -5.91 -33.98 16.51
N LYS A 17 -4.80 -34.70 16.53
CA LYS A 17 -3.72 -34.54 15.55
C LYS A 17 -4.12 -34.97 14.14
N ARG A 18 -4.90 -36.03 14.01
CA ARG A 18 -5.42 -36.50 12.71
C ARG A 18 -6.36 -35.47 12.09
N LEU A 19 -7.20 -34.80 12.89
CA LEU A 19 -8.07 -33.72 12.41
C LEU A 19 -7.26 -32.56 11.81
N PHE A 20 -6.12 -32.19 12.42
CA PHE A 20 -5.24 -31.14 11.89
C PHE A 20 -4.65 -31.51 10.51
N VAL A 21 -4.41 -32.79 10.25
CA VAL A 21 -3.67 -33.30 9.08
C VAL A 21 -4.60 -33.92 8.02
N SER A 22 -5.91 -33.71 8.12
CA SER A 22 -6.92 -34.40 7.27
C SER A 22 -6.71 -34.20 5.77
N SER A 23 -6.26 -33.01 5.35
CA SER A 23 -6.03 -32.65 3.94
C SER A 23 -4.64 -33.02 3.40
N PHE A 24 -3.81 -33.70 4.19
CA PHE A 24 -2.41 -33.94 3.82
C PHE A 24 -2.30 -35.18 2.96
N ARG A 25 -1.41 -35.11 1.96
CA ARG A 25 -1.26 -36.15 0.94
C ARG A 25 -0.64 -37.43 1.50
N GLY A 26 -1.14 -38.58 1.02
CA GLY A 26 -0.53 -39.89 1.21
C GLY A 26 -0.41 -40.34 2.67
N GLY A 27 0.76 -40.89 3.03
CA GLY A 27 1.02 -41.43 4.37
C GLY A 27 1.08 -40.38 5.49
N LEU A 28 1.14 -39.09 5.16
CA LEU A 28 1.24 -37.99 6.11
C LEU A 28 -0.04 -37.83 6.96
N SER A 29 -1.21 -38.19 6.41
CA SER A 29 -2.51 -38.16 7.11
C SER A 29 -2.88 -39.48 7.78
N LYS A 30 -2.15 -40.57 7.47
CA LYS A 30 -2.44 -41.93 7.94
C LYS A 30 -1.57 -42.33 9.14
N CYS A 31 -0.24 -42.17 9.03
CA CYS A 31 0.73 -42.65 10.00
C CYS A 31 0.94 -41.67 11.16
N THR A 32 0.70 -42.10 12.42
CA THR A 32 0.75 -41.22 13.60
C THR A 32 2.11 -40.55 13.86
N ARG A 33 3.21 -41.25 13.55
CA ARG A 33 4.58 -40.72 13.62
C ARG A 33 4.78 -39.60 12.59
N SER A 34 4.41 -39.84 11.35
CA SER A 34 4.48 -38.87 10.25
C SER A 34 3.59 -37.65 10.51
N ILE A 35 2.36 -37.87 10.98
CA ILE A 35 1.42 -36.81 11.41
C ILE A 35 2.11 -35.87 12.42
N THR A 36 2.75 -36.41 13.46
CA THR A 36 3.37 -35.58 14.52
C THR A 36 4.59 -34.80 14.02
N GLN A 37 5.36 -35.35 13.07
CA GLN A 37 6.46 -34.64 12.44
C GLN A 37 5.94 -33.52 11.53
N GLN A 38 4.88 -33.80 10.79
CA GLN A 38 4.30 -32.89 9.82
C GLN A 38 3.52 -31.76 10.46
N GLU A 39 2.79 -32.03 11.55
CA GLU A 39 2.15 -31.04 12.43
C GLU A 39 3.17 -30.00 12.90
N ARG A 40 4.31 -30.46 13.45
CA ARG A 40 5.39 -29.57 13.90
C ARG A 40 5.96 -28.72 12.76
N ARG A 41 6.20 -29.30 11.59
CA ARG A 41 6.68 -28.58 10.40
C ARG A 41 5.68 -27.53 9.92
N ALA A 42 4.40 -27.89 9.84
CA ALA A 42 3.34 -26.98 9.40
C ALA A 42 3.20 -25.78 10.34
N LEU A 43 3.23 -26.00 11.66
CA LEU A 43 3.16 -24.92 12.64
C LEU A 43 4.39 -24.00 12.57
N ALA A 44 5.59 -24.57 12.43
CA ALA A 44 6.82 -23.79 12.30
C ALA A 44 6.83 -22.94 11.01
N SER A 45 6.41 -23.50 9.88
CA SER A 45 6.28 -22.74 8.63
C SER A 45 5.18 -21.68 8.74
N SER A 46 4.01 -21.99 9.29
CA SER A 46 2.93 -21.02 9.49
C SER A 46 3.39 -19.81 10.31
N HIS A 47 4.13 -20.05 11.40
CA HIS A 47 4.69 -18.96 12.20
C HIS A 47 5.66 -18.10 11.38
N ARG A 48 6.62 -18.73 10.70
CA ARG A 48 7.59 -18.03 9.85
C ARG A 48 6.93 -17.22 8.74
N ASP A 49 5.90 -17.79 8.11
CA ASP A 49 5.27 -17.22 6.92
C ASP A 49 4.36 -16.04 7.25
N ARG A 50 3.82 -15.93 8.47
CA ARG A 50 3.08 -14.74 8.93
C ARG A 50 3.93 -13.47 8.87
N ASP A 51 5.21 -13.57 9.21
CA ASP A 51 6.12 -12.41 9.12
C ASP A 51 6.58 -12.17 7.69
N ARG A 52 6.86 -13.24 6.92
CA ARG A 52 7.19 -13.12 5.49
C ARG A 52 6.05 -12.53 4.67
N GLN A 53 4.80 -12.81 5.04
CA GLN A 53 3.62 -12.28 4.35
C GLN A 53 3.61 -10.75 4.34
N LYS A 54 4.01 -10.10 5.45
CA LYS A 54 4.14 -8.64 5.55
C LYS A 54 5.15 -8.10 4.52
N ILE A 55 6.29 -8.78 4.38
CA ILE A 55 7.36 -8.44 3.42
C ILE A 55 6.87 -8.67 1.98
N ASN A 56 6.22 -9.80 1.72
CA ASN A 56 5.73 -10.17 0.39
C ASN A 56 4.66 -9.20 -0.11
N PHE A 57 3.72 -8.77 0.75
CA PHE A 57 2.74 -7.75 0.38
C PHE A 57 3.39 -6.41 0.09
N ARG A 58 4.38 -5.99 0.89
CA ARG A 58 5.12 -4.75 0.62
C ARG A 58 5.85 -4.82 -0.72
N ARG A 59 6.50 -5.95 -1.03
CA ARG A 59 7.14 -6.19 -2.34
C ARG A 59 6.11 -6.07 -3.47
N LEU A 60 4.95 -6.70 -3.32
CA LEU A 60 3.86 -6.65 -4.30
C LEU A 60 3.33 -5.22 -4.52
N TRP A 61 3.19 -4.42 -3.46
CA TRP A 61 2.75 -3.03 -3.62
C TRP A 61 3.77 -2.19 -4.36
N ILE A 62 5.06 -2.38 -4.07
CA ILE A 62 6.14 -1.69 -4.79
C ILE A 62 6.13 -2.06 -6.28
N THR A 63 6.00 -3.36 -6.62
CA THR A 63 5.97 -3.80 -8.01
C THR A 63 4.78 -3.23 -8.77
N ARG A 64 3.60 -3.18 -8.15
CA ARG A 64 2.39 -2.58 -8.73
C ARG A 64 2.52 -1.07 -8.98
N ILE A 65 3.09 -0.34 -8.03
CA ILE A 65 3.31 1.11 -8.22
C ILE A 65 4.35 1.34 -9.31
N ASN A 66 5.42 0.54 -9.32
CA ASN A 66 6.48 0.65 -10.31
C ASN A 66 6.01 0.33 -11.73
N SER A 67 5.08 -0.62 -11.92
CA SER A 67 4.51 -0.91 -13.23
C SER A 67 3.73 0.29 -13.79
N VAL A 68 2.88 0.92 -12.97
CA VAL A 68 2.08 2.09 -13.40
C VAL A 68 2.97 3.29 -13.71
N ILE A 69 4.03 3.50 -12.94
CA ILE A 69 5.02 4.55 -13.22
C ILE A 69 5.72 4.31 -14.57
N ARG A 70 6.11 3.06 -14.85
CA ARG A 70 6.80 2.69 -16.09
C ARG A 70 5.93 2.75 -17.33
N GLU A 71 4.63 2.52 -17.20
CA GLU A 71 3.66 2.66 -18.29
C GLU A 71 3.47 4.12 -18.76
N GLY A 72 4.16 5.11 -18.16
CA GLY A 72 4.17 6.49 -18.65
C GLY A 72 3.01 7.35 -18.14
N TRP A 73 2.13 6.81 -17.28
CA TRP A 73 1.05 7.56 -16.62
C TRP A 73 1.54 8.57 -15.57
N VAL A 74 2.84 8.67 -15.35
CA VAL A 74 3.47 9.61 -14.43
C VAL A 74 4.56 10.36 -15.18
N SER A 75 4.24 11.56 -15.67
CA SER A 75 5.06 12.29 -16.65
C SER A 75 6.45 12.72 -16.16
N TYR A 76 6.68 12.83 -14.84
CA TYR A 76 7.91 13.43 -14.30
C TYR A 76 8.71 12.53 -13.35
N SER A 77 8.13 11.42 -12.88
CA SER A 77 8.80 10.51 -11.95
C SER A 77 9.15 9.19 -12.64
N TYR A 78 10.25 9.16 -13.39
CA TYR A 78 10.75 7.95 -14.06
C TYR A 78 11.06 6.77 -13.11
N SER A 79 11.04 6.99 -11.78
CA SER A 79 11.35 5.95 -10.80
C SER A 79 10.47 6.02 -9.55
N TYR A 80 10.14 4.85 -9.00
CA TYR A 80 9.44 4.69 -7.73
C TYR A 80 10.10 5.43 -6.55
N SER A 81 11.43 5.43 -6.52
CA SER A 81 12.23 6.07 -5.46
C SER A 81 12.00 7.57 -5.39
N ARG A 82 11.94 8.24 -6.56
CA ARG A 82 11.72 9.69 -6.64
C ARG A 82 10.32 10.07 -6.18
N LEU A 83 9.30 9.35 -6.67
CA LEU A 83 7.91 9.53 -6.22
C LEU A 83 7.78 9.44 -4.69
N ILE A 84 8.37 8.42 -4.08
CA ILE A 84 8.32 8.23 -2.63
C ILE A 84 9.09 9.34 -1.90
N HIS A 85 10.27 9.71 -2.38
CA HIS A 85 11.05 10.81 -1.82
C HIS A 85 10.24 12.11 -1.81
N ASP A 86 9.58 12.44 -2.93
CA ASP A 86 8.83 13.67 -3.08
C ASP A 86 7.56 13.68 -2.23
N LEU A 87 6.92 12.51 -2.05
CA LEU A 87 5.82 12.33 -1.09
C LEU A 87 6.27 12.61 0.36
N TYR A 88 7.44 12.10 0.77
CA TYR A 88 7.98 12.36 2.10
C TYR A 88 8.41 13.82 2.29
N LYS A 89 9.04 14.44 1.28
CA LYS A 89 9.40 15.88 1.30
C LYS A 89 8.18 16.76 1.49
N ARG A 90 7.02 16.32 1.00
CA ARG A 90 5.73 17.00 1.12
C ARG A 90 4.92 16.59 2.36
N GLN A 91 5.49 15.76 3.24
CA GLN A 91 4.84 15.24 4.45
C GLN A 91 3.52 14.50 4.18
N LEU A 92 3.34 13.98 2.96
CA LEU A 92 2.19 13.14 2.62
C LEU A 92 2.44 11.72 3.13
N LEU A 93 1.85 11.38 4.28
CA LEU A 93 2.00 10.09 4.96
C LEU A 93 1.16 8.97 4.32
N LEU A 94 1.23 8.82 3.00
CA LEU A 94 0.47 7.80 2.30
C LEU A 94 1.16 6.43 2.39
N ASN A 95 0.41 5.45 2.88
CA ASN A 95 0.85 4.07 2.92
C ASN A 95 0.94 3.46 1.52
N ARG A 96 2.00 2.66 1.28
CA ARG A 96 2.23 1.96 0.01
C ARG A 96 1.07 1.02 -0.39
N LYS A 97 0.35 0.48 0.59
CA LYS A 97 -0.88 -0.29 0.37
C LYS A 97 -1.93 0.55 -0.37
N ILE A 98 -2.16 1.78 0.10
CA ILE A 98 -3.17 2.69 -0.45
C ILE A 98 -2.74 3.15 -1.84
N LEU A 99 -1.47 3.54 -2.01
CA LEU A 99 -0.92 3.89 -3.33
C LEU A 99 -1.10 2.77 -4.35
N ALA A 100 -0.81 1.52 -3.97
CA ALA A 100 -0.95 0.38 -4.87
C ALA A 100 -2.42 0.09 -5.22
N GLN A 101 -3.36 0.39 -4.33
CA GLN A 101 -4.80 0.25 -4.62
C GLN A 101 -5.29 1.36 -5.54
N ILE A 102 -4.88 2.61 -5.29
CA ILE A 102 -5.18 3.75 -6.18
C ILE A 102 -4.62 3.47 -7.58
N ALA A 103 -3.39 2.99 -7.67
CA ALA A 103 -2.74 2.64 -8.93
C ALA A 103 -3.52 1.62 -9.78
N ILE A 104 -4.21 0.67 -9.12
CA ILE A 104 -5.03 -0.34 -9.80
C ILE A 104 -6.43 0.21 -10.11
N ALA A 105 -7.07 0.86 -9.15
CA ALA A 105 -8.46 1.28 -9.26
C ALA A 105 -8.64 2.49 -10.19
N ASN A 106 -7.74 3.48 -10.11
CA ASN A 106 -7.84 4.69 -10.91
C ASN A 106 -6.44 5.27 -11.20
N LYS A 107 -5.92 4.97 -12.39
CA LYS A 107 -4.61 5.47 -12.87
C LYS A 107 -4.56 7.01 -12.95
N ASN A 108 -5.68 7.66 -13.32
CA ASN A 108 -5.76 9.11 -13.45
C ASN A 108 -5.58 9.83 -12.10
N CYS A 109 -6.07 9.23 -11.01
CA CYS A 109 -5.88 9.78 -9.66
C CYS A 109 -4.39 9.84 -9.30
N LEU A 110 -3.62 8.80 -9.64
CA LEU A 110 -2.18 8.76 -9.39
C LEU A 110 -1.42 9.81 -10.23
N TYR A 111 -1.88 10.05 -11.46
CA TYR A 111 -1.39 11.14 -12.30
C TYR A 111 -1.63 12.52 -11.68
N MET A 112 -2.85 12.78 -11.20
CA MET A 112 -3.19 14.05 -10.52
C MET A 112 -2.32 14.30 -9.29
N ILE A 113 -2.12 13.27 -8.46
CA ILE A 113 -1.22 13.35 -7.30
C ILE A 113 0.20 13.70 -7.76
N SER A 114 0.69 13.08 -8.84
CA SER A 114 2.01 13.38 -9.36
C SER A 114 2.15 14.81 -9.90
N ASN A 115 1.09 15.35 -10.53
CA ASN A 115 1.09 16.72 -11.05
C ASN A 115 1.08 17.77 -9.94
N GLU A 116 0.30 17.54 -8.88
CA GLU A 116 0.38 18.38 -7.68
C GLU A 116 1.77 18.31 -7.03
N ILE A 117 2.42 17.14 -7.13
CA ILE A 117 3.80 16.95 -6.71
C ILE A 117 4.82 17.70 -7.60
N ILE A 118 4.46 18.05 -8.82
CA ILE A 118 5.35 18.84 -9.71
C ILE A 118 5.16 20.34 -9.45
N LYS A 119 3.90 20.81 -9.39
CA LYS A 119 3.58 22.24 -9.24
C LYS A 119 4.36 22.88 -8.09
N GLU A 120 4.26 22.36 -6.87
CA GLU A 120 4.98 22.98 -5.73
C GLU A 120 6.50 22.77 -5.72
N VAL A 121 7.05 21.78 -6.44
CA VAL A 121 8.52 21.63 -6.53
C VAL A 121 9.09 22.78 -7.34
N ASN A 122 8.48 23.05 -8.50
CA ASN A 122 8.83 24.18 -9.34
C ASN A 122 8.66 25.51 -8.58
N CYS A 123 7.63 25.67 -7.75
CA CYS A 123 7.43 26.91 -6.96
C CYS A 123 8.47 27.11 -5.82
N LYS A 124 9.05 26.04 -5.27
CA LYS A 124 10.04 26.14 -4.18
C LYS A 124 11.48 26.29 -4.69
N GLU A 125 11.83 25.62 -5.79
CA GLU A 125 13.14 25.77 -6.42
C GLU A 125 13.31 27.17 -7.03
N SER A 126 12.21 27.72 -7.53
CA SER A 126 12.11 29.08 -8.04
C SER A 126 12.22 30.13 -6.90
N ALA A 127 11.60 29.89 -5.74
CA ALA A 127 11.71 30.74 -4.55
C ALA A 127 13.06 30.65 -3.80
N ALA A 128 13.83 29.57 -3.97
CA ALA A 128 15.09 29.33 -3.25
C ALA A 128 16.35 29.78 -4.00
N ASN A 129 16.25 30.12 -5.30
CA ASN A 129 17.40 30.55 -6.08
C ASN A 129 17.65 32.06 -5.92
N LYS A 130 18.66 32.43 -5.13
CA LYS A 130 19.08 33.83 -4.90
C LYS A 130 19.69 34.52 -6.13
N ASN A 131 19.94 33.79 -7.23
CA ASN A 131 20.52 34.31 -8.49
C ASN A 131 19.65 33.97 -9.73
N CYS A 132 18.33 33.82 -9.60
CA CYS A 132 17.50 33.44 -10.76
C CYS A 132 17.02 34.65 -11.61
N PRO A 133 17.34 34.71 -12.91
CA PRO A 133 16.96 35.83 -13.80
C PRO A 133 15.51 35.81 -14.34
N TYR A 134 14.60 34.94 -13.88
CA TYR A 134 13.29 34.79 -14.53
C TYR A 134 12.22 35.73 -13.92
N MET A 135 12.39 37.04 -14.10
CA MET A 135 11.24 37.94 -14.28
C MET A 135 10.73 37.93 -15.74
N ILE A 136 11.30 37.11 -16.63
CA ILE A 136 11.03 37.17 -18.08
C ILE A 136 10.11 36.04 -18.60
N SER A 137 9.82 34.98 -17.83
CA SER A 137 8.96 33.88 -18.32
C SER A 137 7.48 33.94 -17.92
N ASN A 138 7.01 35.07 -17.37
CA ASN A 138 5.58 35.30 -17.09
C ASN A 138 4.82 35.93 -18.27
N GLU A 139 5.51 36.28 -19.37
CA GLU A 139 4.86 36.78 -20.59
C GLU A 139 4.39 35.66 -21.53
N ILE A 140 4.96 34.46 -21.45
CA ILE A 140 4.66 33.36 -22.41
C ILE A 140 3.52 32.44 -21.93
N ILE A 141 3.19 32.40 -20.63
CA ILE A 141 2.10 31.56 -20.07
C ILE A 141 0.76 32.33 -20.00
N LYS A 142 0.55 33.33 -20.87
CA LYS A 142 -0.77 33.96 -21.06
C LYS A 142 -1.58 33.39 -22.23
N GLU A 143 -1.04 32.47 -23.01
CA GLU A 143 -1.77 31.82 -24.11
C GLU A 143 -1.89 30.31 -23.96
N VAL A 144 -2.57 29.84 -22.91
CA VAL A 144 -3.32 28.58 -23.00
C VAL A 144 -4.67 28.79 -22.31
N ASN A 145 -5.71 28.87 -23.12
CA ASN A 145 -7.06 29.22 -22.71
C ASN A 145 -7.72 28.03 -21.98
N TRP A 146 -7.67 28.03 -20.65
CA TRP A 146 -8.27 26.99 -19.77
C TRP A 146 -9.82 26.95 -19.78
N LYS A 147 -10.49 27.71 -20.65
CA LYS A 147 -11.96 27.71 -20.75
C LYS A 147 -12.53 26.49 -21.49
N GLU A 148 -11.76 25.84 -22.36
CA GLU A 148 -12.29 24.73 -23.18
C GLU A 148 -12.29 23.36 -22.48
N SER A 149 -11.42 23.15 -21.50
CA SER A 149 -11.34 21.87 -20.78
C SER A 149 -12.38 21.72 -19.66
N ALA A 150 -12.98 22.84 -19.21
CA ALA A 150 -13.99 22.87 -18.15
C ALA A 150 -15.42 22.53 -18.64
N ALA A 151 -15.62 22.42 -19.96
CA ALA A 151 -16.93 22.15 -20.58
C ALA A 151 -17.24 20.65 -20.78
N ASN A 152 -16.34 19.74 -20.39
CA ASN A 152 -16.58 18.31 -20.55
C ASN A 152 -17.52 17.77 -19.46
N LYS A 153 -18.80 17.61 -19.80
CA LYS A 153 -19.90 17.14 -18.93
C LYS A 153 -19.81 15.65 -18.54
N ASN A 154 -18.72 14.95 -18.85
CA ASN A 154 -18.60 13.48 -18.71
C ASN A 154 -17.63 13.00 -17.60
N CYS A 155 -17.56 13.68 -16.46
CA CYS A 155 -16.93 13.11 -15.26
C CYS A 155 -17.85 13.25 -14.03
N PRO A 156 -18.42 12.14 -13.53
CA PRO A 156 -19.29 12.13 -12.36
C PRO A 156 -18.49 12.49 -11.10
N TYR A 157 -18.87 13.61 -10.50
CA TYR A 157 -18.56 13.99 -9.13
C TYR A 157 -19.31 13.05 -8.15
N MET A 158 -18.75 12.77 -6.97
CA MET A 158 -19.45 12.52 -5.67
C MET A 158 -18.63 11.66 -4.68
N ILE A 159 -17.40 12.03 -4.25
CA ILE A 159 -16.85 11.56 -2.95
C ILE A 159 -15.85 12.58 -2.35
N SER A 160 -16.14 13.89 -2.33
CA SER A 160 -15.16 14.86 -1.79
C SER A 160 -15.71 15.97 -0.90
N ASN A 161 -16.93 15.87 -0.39
CA ASN A 161 -17.44 16.87 0.57
C ASN A 161 -17.66 16.32 2.00
N GLU A 162 -17.71 15.01 2.21
CA GLU A 162 -17.85 14.43 3.57
C GLU A 162 -16.51 14.19 4.26
N ILE A 163 -15.47 13.79 3.52
CA ILE A 163 -14.15 13.49 4.10
C ILE A 163 -13.42 14.77 4.58
N ILE A 164 -13.75 15.93 4.00
CA ILE A 164 -13.13 17.22 4.38
C ILE A 164 -13.68 17.74 5.72
N LYS A 165 -14.88 17.31 6.15
CA LYS A 165 -15.47 17.77 7.43
C LYS A 165 -14.98 17.01 8.65
N GLU A 166 -14.46 15.78 8.53
CA GLU A 166 -14.04 14.99 9.70
C GLU A 166 -12.59 15.26 10.18
N VAL A 167 -11.78 16.02 9.44
CA VAL A 167 -10.35 16.22 9.77
C VAL A 167 -10.05 17.56 10.49
N ASN A 168 -11.05 18.41 10.71
CA ASN A 168 -10.88 19.66 11.47
C ASN A 168 -11.23 19.48 12.96
N TRP A 169 -10.29 18.94 13.74
CA TRP A 169 -10.32 18.96 15.22
C TRP A 169 -9.06 19.59 15.84
N LYS A 170 -8.37 20.50 15.13
CA LYS A 170 -7.13 21.12 15.63
C LYS A 170 -7.04 22.64 15.55
N GLU A 171 -8.17 23.34 15.53
CA GLU A 171 -8.20 24.81 15.65
C GLU A 171 -9.01 25.32 16.86
N SER A 172 -9.32 24.46 17.84
CA SER A 172 -9.94 24.85 19.12
C SER A 172 -8.93 25.07 20.26
N ALA A 173 -7.67 25.35 19.97
CA ALA A 173 -6.68 25.64 21.01
C ALA A 173 -5.82 26.86 20.63
N GLY A 174 -6.20 28.02 21.18
CA GLY A 174 -5.26 29.09 21.50
C GLY A 174 -5.50 30.44 20.86
N VAL A 175 -6.55 31.15 21.28
CA VAL A 175 -6.52 32.62 21.48
C VAL A 175 -7.43 32.95 22.69
N ILE A 176 -6.81 33.53 23.73
CA ILE A 176 -7.29 33.89 25.09
C ILE A 176 -7.32 32.73 26.09
#